data_AF-A0A6F8PT90-F1
#
_entry.id   AF-A0A6F8PT90-F1
#
_cell.length_a   1.000
_cell.length_b   1.000
_cell.length_c   1.000
_cell.angle_alpha   90.00
_cell.angle_beta   90.00
_cell.angle_gamma   90.00
#
_symmetry.space_group_name_H-M   'P 1'
#
loop_
_entity.id
_entity.type
_entity.pdbx_description
1 polymer ?
#
loop_
_entity_poly.entity_id
_entity_poly.type
_entity_poly.pdbx_seq_one_letter_code
_entity_poly.pdbx_strand_id
1 'polypeptide(L)' 'MSEVLEVGDWVEYESNRGKLKGRLEKVSKSTVLVNTIQFGRLAAIYRVPKTKVRKINIEVLNLPISDGL' A
#
# COMPACT_ATOMS: atom_id res chain seq x y z
N MET A 1 -9.96 15.54 11.03
CA MET A 1 -9.51 14.21 11.52
C MET A 1 -8.42 13.71 10.61
N SER A 2 -7.26 13.31 11.14
CA SER A 2 -6.15 12.76 10.34
C SER A 2 -6.22 11.24 10.41
N GLU A 3 -6.30 10.55 9.27
CA GLU A 3 -6.26 9.09 9.23
C GLU A 3 -4.98 8.56 9.89
N VAL A 4 -5.14 7.55 10.74
CA VAL A 4 -4.02 6.85 11.37
C VAL A 4 -3.49 5.81 10.38
N LEU A 5 -2.20 5.90 10.07
CA LEU A 5 -1.48 4.93 9.24
C LEU A 5 -0.82 3.88 10.12
N GLU A 6 -1.07 2.61 9.83
CA GLU A 6 -0.55 1.46 10.59
C GLU A 6 0.24 0.50 9.70
N VAL A 7 1.14 -0.27 10.32
CA VAL A 7 1.88 -1.32 9.59
C VAL A 7 0.88 -2.35 9.06
N GLY A 8 1.04 -2.72 7.80
CA GLY A 8 0.14 -3.63 7.09
C GLY A 8 -0.94 -2.93 6.25
N ASP A 9 -1.15 -1.62 6.45
CA ASP A 9 -2.09 -0.85 5.64
C ASP A 9 -1.67 -0.82 4.17
N TRP A 10 -2.67 -0.86 3.29
CA TRP A 10 -2.48 -0.55 1.89
C TRP A 10 -2.52 0.95 1.68
N VAL A 11 -1.57 1.44 0.89
CA VAL A 11 -1.44 2.86 0.60
C VAL A 11 -1.14 3.12 -0.87
N GLU A 12 -1.50 4.32 -1.30
CA GLU A 12 -1.09 4.92 -2.56
C GLU A 12 -0.25 6.17 -2.28
N TYR A 13 0.79 6.40 -3.08
CA TYR A 13 1.56 7.65 -3.07
C TYR A 13 2.01 8.02 -4.49
N GLU A 14 2.25 9.31 -4.70
CA GLU A 14 2.73 9.83 -5.98
C GLU A 14 4.26 9.88 -6.01
N SER A 15 4.83 9.29 -7.07
CA SER A 15 6.26 9.29 -7.35
C SER A 15 6.54 9.95 -8.70
N ASN A 16 7.81 10.18 -9.02
CA ASN A 16 8.21 10.69 -10.34
C ASN A 16 7.82 9.74 -11.50
N ARG A 17 7.47 8.48 -11.19
CA ARG A 17 7.02 7.47 -12.16
C ARG A 17 5.49 7.31 -12.20
N GLY A 18 4.77 8.21 -11.53
CA GLY A 18 3.31 8.15 -11.36
C GLY A 18 2.89 7.59 -10.00
N LYS A 19 1.61 7.25 -9.90
CA LYS A 19 1.00 6.72 -8.67
C LYS A 19 1.43 5.27 -8.43
N LEU A 20 2.00 5.01 -7.27
CA LEU A 20 2.42 3.70 -6.83
C LEU A 20 1.58 3.24 -5.64
N LYS A 21 1.29 1.95 -5.62
CA LYS A 21 0.54 1.30 -4.54
C LYS A 21 1.45 0.30 -3.83
N GLY A 22 1.25 0.14 -2.54
CA GLY A 22 2.03 -0.78 -1.74
C GLY A 22 1.50 -0.93 -0.33
N ARG A 23 2.18 -1.77 0.44
CA ARG A 23 1.85 -2.08 1.82
C ARG A 23 2.83 -1.41 2.77
N LEU A 24 2.35 -0.86 3.88
CA LEU A 24 3.22 -0.27 4.90
C LEU A 24 3.97 -1.36 5.67
N GLU A 25 5.30 -1.27 5.68
CA GLU A 25 6.17 -2.15 6.49
C GLU A 25 6.56 -1.49 7.81
N LYS A 26 6.71 -0.16 7.80
CA LYS A 26 7.13 0.60 8.98
C LYS A 26 6.53 1.99 8.96
N VAL A 27 6.04 2.41 10.11
CA VAL A 27 5.50 3.75 10.31
C VAL A 27 6.38 4.49 11.32
N SER A 28 6.93 5.63 10.91
CA SER A 28 7.73 6.51 11.77
C SER A 28 7.00 7.85 11.99
N LYS A 29 7.57 8.76 12.78
CA LYS A 29 6.93 10.05 13.11
C LYS A 29 6.58 10.88 11.87
N SER A 30 7.48 10.99 10.90
CA SER A 30 7.33 11.83 9.69
C SER A 30 7.31 11.06 8.37
N THR A 31 7.74 9.80 8.37
CA THR A 31 7.89 8.97 7.17
C THR A 31 7.32 7.58 7.39
N VAL A 32 7.09 6.88 6.28
CA VAL A 32 6.71 5.47 6.25
C VAL A 32 7.62 4.72 5.28
N LEU A 33 7.78 3.41 5.49
CA LEU A 33 8.35 2.49 4.51
C LEU A 33 7.21 1.78 3.79
N VAL A 34 7.13 1.97 2.48
CA VAL A 34 6.12 1.37 1.61
C VAL A 34 6.79 0.29 0.78
N ASN A 35 6.33 -0.94 0.93
CA ASN A 35 6.71 -2.06 0.09
C ASN A 35 5.76 -2.13 -1.10
N THR A 36 6.23 -1.68 -2.26
CA THR A 36 5.40 -1.64 -3.47
C THR A 36 5.25 -3.04 -4.05
N ILE A 37 4.05 -3.37 -4.48
CA ILE A 37 3.76 -4.62 -5.16
C ILE A 37 3.54 -4.32 -6.64
N GLN A 38 4.29 -4.99 -7.49
CA GLN A 38 4.13 -4.92 -8.94
C GLN A 38 3.87 -6.33 -9.46
N PHE A 39 2.79 -6.52 -10.22
CA PHE A 39 2.40 -7.84 -10.76
C PHE A 39 2.32 -8.95 -9.70
N GLY A 40 1.79 -8.65 -8.52
CA GLY A 40 1.65 -9.63 -7.43
C GLY A 40 2.95 -10.02 -6.74
N ARG A 41 4.07 -9.35 -7.04
CA ARG A 41 5.38 -9.57 -6.41
C ARG A 41 5.88 -8.33 -5.70
N LEU A 42 6.64 -8.52 -4.62
CA LEU A 42 7.37 -7.45 -3.97
C LEU A 42 8.38 -6.86 -4.96
N ALA A 43 8.29 -5.56 -5.22
CA ALA A 43 9.15 -4.89 -6.18
C ALA A 43 10.29 -4.14 -5.49
N ALA A 44 9.97 -3.25 -4.55
CA ALA A 44 10.94 -2.41 -3.85
C ALA A 44 10.32 -1.78 -2.60
N ILE A 45 11.19 -1.40 -1.65
CA ILE A 45 10.81 -0.66 -0.44
C ILE A 45 11.22 0.80 -0.59
N TYR A 46 10.27 1.71 -0.44
CA TYR A 46 10.48 3.15 -0.54
C TYR A 46 10.20 3.84 0.78
N ARG A 47 11.07 4.80 1.16
CA ARG A 47 10.81 5.72 2.27
C ARG A 47 10.03 6.93 1.74
N VAL A 48 8.81 7.11 2.21
CA VAL A 48 7.89 8.16 1.72
C VAL A 48 7.45 9.06 2.90
N PRO A 49 7.40 10.40 2.72
CA PRO A 49 6.80 11.28 3.72
C PRO A 49 5.34 10.95 3.97
N LYS A 50 4.89 10.90 5.23
CA LYS A 50 3.49 10.60 5.59
C LYS A 50 2.48 11.50 4.88
N THR A 51 2.85 12.76 4.67
CA THR A 51 2.01 13.76 4.01
C THR A 51 1.73 13.46 2.53
N LYS A 52 2.51 12.57 1.91
CA LYS A 52 2.36 12.17 0.50
C LYS A 52 1.67 10.82 0.33
N VAL A 53 1.26 10.19 1.43
CA VAL A 53 0.70 8.83 1.44
C VAL A 53 -0.76 8.91 1.80
N ARG A 54 -1.60 8.19 1.05
CA ARG A 54 -3.03 8.01 1.35
C ARG A 54 -3.33 6.54 1.57
N LYS A 55 -4.07 6.24 2.63
CA LYS A 55 -4.60 4.90 2.88
C LYS A 55 -5.61 4.56 1.79
N ILE A 56 -5.55 3.33 1.30
CA ILE A 56 -6.51 2.80 0.33
C ILE A 56 -7.06 1.47 0.86
N ASN A 57 -8.33 1.22 0.59
CA ASN A 57 -8.90 -0.10 0.74
C ASN A 57 -8.71 -0.85 -0.58
N ILE A 58 -8.02 -1.98 -0.53
CA ILE A 58 -8.02 -2.92 -1.64
C ILE A 58 -9.12 -3.91 -1.32
N GLU A 59 -10.25 -3.76 -1.99
CA GLU A 59 -11.25 -4.82 -2.04
C GLU A 59 -10.60 -5.99 -2.76
N VAL A 60 -10.14 -6.97 -2.00
CA VAL A 60 -9.81 -8.27 -2.56
C VAL A 60 -11.16 -8.80 -3.04
N LEU A 61 -11.36 -8.81 -4.36
CA LEU A 61 -12.46 -9.55 -4.97
C LEU A 61 -12.32 -10.98 -4.46
N ASN A 62 -13.16 -11.34 -3.49
CA ASN A 62 -13.47 -12.73 -3.20
C ASN A 62 -14.19 -13.23 -4.45
N LEU A 63 -13.41 -13.63 -5.46
CA LEU A 63 -13.93 -14.47 -6.51
C LEU A 63 -14.48 -15.69 -5.77
N PRO A 64 -15.78 -16.02 -5.90
CA PRO A 64 -16.26 -17.29 -5.40
C PRO A 64 -15.33 -18.34 -6.00
N ILE A 65 -14.66 -19.10 -5.14
CA ILE A 65 -14.00 -20.33 -5.57
C ILE A 65 -15.17 -21.17 -6.04
N SER A 66 -15.46 -21.11 -7.34
CA SER A 66 -16.43 -22.00 -7.95
C SER A 66 -15.80 -23.37 -7.83
N ASP A 67 -16.23 -24.14 -6.84
CA ASP A 67 -16.06 -25.58 -6.83
C ASP A 67 -16.79 -26.10 -8.09
N GLY A 68 -16.08 -26.09 -9.21
CA GLY A 68 -16.51 -26.77 -10.41
C GLY A 68 -16.49 -28.26 -10.12
N LEU A 69 -17.62 -28.76 -9.64
CA LEU A 69 -17.96 -30.18 -9.50
C LEU A 69 -19.14 -30.49 -10.43
#